data_AF-A0A5B9G163-F1
#
_entry.id   AF-A0A5B9G163-F1
#
_cell.length_a   1.000
_cell.length_b   1.000
_cell.length_c   1.000
_cell.angle_alpha   90.00
_cell.angle_beta   90.00
_cell.angle_gamma   90.00
#
_symmetry.space_group_name_H-M   'P 1'
#
loop_
_entity.id
_entity.type
_entity.pdbx_description
1 polymer ?
#
loop_
_entity_poly.entity_id
_entity_poly.type
_entity_poly.pdbx_seq_one_letter_code
_entity_poly.pdbx_strand_id
1 'polypeptide(L)'
;SLSALSSLLLLHSPFQGTLLLLSPPSSSSLKSQILHYHPHIEEITADLPSHHRLSLYTSGSAFFITARILIVDLLTSKIPTSSIAGIILLTAHSLSETSTEAFIVRIFRSLNRNAYVRAFSDKPHAMVSGFSKTERIMKCLYIKRLHLWPRFQVYVSQELEKDPPQVVDIRVPMTKSMLGIQKAIVEVMDACLKEMRKTNKVDVEDLTVENGLFKSFDEIVRRQLDPIWHMLGKKTKQLVSDLKTL
;
A
#
# COMPACT_ATOMS: atom_id res chain seq x y z
N SER A 1 2.13 5.11 11.11
CA SER A 1 2.76 3.87 10.59
C SER A 1 4.26 3.86 10.86
N LEU A 2 4.98 4.93 10.52
CA LEU A 2 6.44 5.00 10.65
C LEU A 2 6.96 4.89 12.10
N SER A 3 6.29 5.51 13.08
CA SER A 3 6.65 5.39 14.50
C SER A 3 6.51 3.95 15.01
N ALA A 4 5.41 3.28 14.68
CA ALA A 4 5.18 1.88 15.04
C ALA A 4 6.19 0.94 14.37
N LEU A 5 6.57 1.20 13.12
CA LEU A 5 7.64 0.45 12.44
C LEU A 5 8.99 0.67 13.12
N SER A 6 9.31 1.92 13.47
CA SER A 6 10.54 2.27 14.18
C SER A 6 10.61 1.59 15.55
N SER A 7 9.53 1.60 16.34
CA SER A 7 9.47 0.86 17.60
C SER A 7 9.61 -0.65 17.41
N LEU A 8 9.07 -1.20 16.33
CA LEU A 8 9.21 -2.64 16.03
C LEU A 8 10.64 -3.00 15.65
N LEU A 9 11.31 -2.15 14.86
CA LEU A 9 12.72 -2.30 14.53
C LEU A 9 13.61 -2.17 15.77
N LEU A 10 13.27 -1.29 16.71
CA LEU A 10 13.96 -1.16 18.01
C LEU A 10 13.74 -2.37 18.93
N LEU A 11 12.57 -3.01 18.86
CA LEU A 11 12.25 -4.22 19.61
C LEU A 11 12.89 -5.48 19.01
N HIS A 12 13.41 -5.40 17.78
CA HIS A 12 14.12 -6.51 17.16
C HIS A 12 15.45 -6.72 17.89
N SER A 13 15.64 -7.94 18.40
CA SER A 13 16.90 -8.34 19.02
C SER A 13 17.65 -9.27 18.07
N PRO A 14 18.97 -9.10 17.87
CA PRO A 14 19.76 -9.97 17.00
C PRO A 14 19.72 -11.45 17.42
N PHE A 15 19.42 -11.74 18.69
CA PHE A 15 19.22 -13.10 19.20
C PHE A 15 17.99 -13.80 18.60
N GLN A 16 17.04 -13.07 18.01
CA GLN A 16 15.84 -13.65 17.39
C GLN A 16 16.09 -14.09 15.93
N GLY A 17 17.23 -13.72 15.35
CA GLY A 17 17.58 -13.98 13.95
C GLY A 17 17.45 -12.73 13.06
N THR A 18 17.62 -12.92 11.76
CA THR A 18 17.62 -11.83 10.76
C THR A 18 16.19 -11.40 10.43
N LEU A 19 15.97 -10.09 10.27
CA LEU A 19 14.67 -9.50 9.92
C LEU A 19 14.66 -9.01 8.48
N LEU A 20 13.68 -9.45 7.67
CA LEU A 20 13.58 -9.06 6.27
C LEU A 20 12.43 -8.08 6.05
N LEU A 21 12.75 -6.88 5.57
CA LEU A 21 11.80 -5.84 5.18
C LEU A 21 11.57 -5.93 3.66
N LEU A 22 10.39 -6.41 3.25
CA LEU A 22 10.00 -6.37 1.85
C LEU A 22 9.47 -4.98 1.48
N SER A 23 10.25 -4.32 0.64
CA SER A 23 9.90 -3.03 0.03
C SER A 23 9.68 -3.26 -1.47
N PRO A 24 8.50 -2.95 -2.03
CA PRO A 24 8.36 -2.88 -3.48
C PRO A 24 9.21 -1.71 -4.03
N PRO A 25 9.67 -1.79 -5.29
CA PRO A 25 10.49 -0.74 -5.90
C PRO A 25 9.80 0.63 -5.94
N SER A 26 8.46 0.67 -5.89
CA SER A 26 7.65 1.89 -5.86
C SER A 26 7.59 2.60 -4.48
N SER A 27 8.11 2.00 -3.42
CA SER A 27 8.04 2.52 -2.04
C SER A 27 9.28 3.32 -1.61
N SER A 28 9.90 4.05 -2.54
CA SER A 28 11.14 4.81 -2.30
C SER A 28 11.02 5.83 -1.16
N SER A 29 9.84 6.45 -0.99
CA SER A 29 9.59 7.44 0.06
C SER A 29 9.51 6.82 1.46
N LEU A 30 8.84 5.68 1.62
CA LEU A 30 8.77 4.97 2.90
C LEU A 30 10.15 4.44 3.28
N LYS A 31 10.88 3.88 2.31
CA LYS A 31 12.23 3.40 2.51
C LYS A 31 13.19 4.52 2.94
N SER A 32 13.17 5.68 2.27
CA SER A 32 14.02 6.82 2.66
C SER A 32 13.68 7.36 4.03
N GLN A 33 12.40 7.40 4.40
CA GLN A 33 11.96 7.77 5.74
C GLN A 33 12.48 6.79 6.79
N ILE A 34 12.41 5.49 6.56
CA ILE A 34 12.91 4.49 7.52
C ILE A 34 14.42 4.59 7.66
N LEU A 35 15.15 4.74 6.56
CA LEU A 35 16.61 4.90 6.57
C LEU A 35 17.05 6.19 7.29
N HIS A 36 16.24 7.25 7.25
CA HIS A 36 16.51 8.47 8.01
C HIS A 36 16.49 8.23 9.52
N TYR A 37 15.57 7.42 10.02
CA TYR A 37 15.49 7.08 11.46
C TYR A 37 16.42 5.92 11.85
N HIS A 38 16.75 5.03 10.91
CA HIS A 38 17.55 3.83 11.13
C HIS A 38 18.62 3.67 10.04
N PRO A 39 19.74 4.42 10.13
CA PRO A 39 20.77 4.45 9.08
C PRO A 39 21.56 3.13 8.98
N HIS A 40 21.48 2.28 10.00
CA HIS A 40 22.22 1.01 10.06
C HIS A 40 21.55 -0.14 9.28
N ILE A 41 20.35 0.07 8.71
CA ILE A 41 19.65 -0.96 7.94
C ILE A 41 20.18 -0.94 6.52
N GLU A 42 20.87 -2.01 6.13
CA GLU A 42 21.39 -2.17 4.78
C GLU A 42 20.36 -2.78 3.82
N GLU A 43 20.59 -2.61 2.52
CA GLU A 43 19.79 -3.23 1.47
C GLU A 43 20.54 -4.37 0.78
N ILE A 44 19.85 -5.49 0.64
CA ILE A 44 20.32 -6.61 -0.16
C ILE A 44 19.95 -6.35 -1.63
N THR A 45 20.95 -5.95 -2.41
CA THR A 45 20.81 -5.72 -3.85
C THR A 45 21.14 -6.97 -4.66
N ALA A 46 20.75 -6.97 -5.94
CA ALA A 46 21.03 -8.08 -6.85
C ALA A 46 22.52 -8.20 -7.20
N ASP A 47 23.27 -7.11 -7.09
CA ASP A 47 24.69 -7.02 -7.43
C ASP A 47 25.59 -7.68 -6.39
N LEU A 48 25.07 -7.95 -5.19
CA LEU A 48 25.81 -8.64 -4.15
C LEU A 48 26.03 -10.12 -4.51
N PRO A 49 27.27 -10.64 -4.39
CA PRO A 49 27.56 -12.04 -4.67
C PRO A 49 26.83 -12.95 -3.68
N SER A 50 26.51 -14.17 -4.13
CA SER A 50 25.67 -15.11 -3.36
C SER A 50 26.23 -15.41 -1.96
N HIS A 51 27.55 -15.52 -1.81
CA HIS A 51 28.19 -15.76 -0.51
C HIS A 51 27.99 -14.58 0.46
N HIS A 52 28.04 -13.35 -0.04
CA HIS A 52 27.83 -12.16 0.79
C HIS A 52 26.37 -12.09 1.26
N ARG A 53 25.40 -12.39 0.38
CA ARG A 53 23.98 -12.46 0.77
C ARG A 53 23.72 -13.50 1.88
N LEU A 54 24.37 -14.66 1.81
CA LEU A 54 24.27 -15.70 2.85
C LEU A 54 24.77 -15.21 4.22
N SER A 55 25.89 -14.47 4.25
CA SER A 55 26.41 -13.84 5.47
C SER A 55 25.38 -12.87 6.05
N LEU A 56 24.79 -12.01 5.22
CA LEU A 56 23.76 -11.05 5.65
C LEU A 56 22.53 -11.76 6.21
N TYR A 57 22.05 -12.82 5.57
CA TYR A 57 20.92 -13.62 6.08
C TYR A 57 21.18 -14.29 7.43
N THR A 58 22.45 -14.48 7.81
CA THR A 58 22.84 -15.12 9.08
C THR A 58 23.28 -14.11 10.15
N SER A 59 23.42 -12.83 9.80
CA SER A 59 23.96 -11.79 10.69
C SER A 59 23.08 -11.40 11.88
N GLY A 60 21.77 -11.70 11.83
CA GLY A 60 20.81 -11.30 12.87
C GLY A 60 20.29 -9.87 12.75
N SER A 61 20.78 -9.11 11.77
CA SER A 61 20.39 -7.72 11.52
C SER A 61 19.08 -7.59 10.74
N ALA A 62 18.59 -6.36 10.59
CA ALA A 62 17.46 -6.05 9.71
C ALA A 62 17.97 -5.61 8.33
N PHE A 63 17.34 -6.09 7.26
CA PHE A 63 17.69 -5.73 5.89
C PHE A 63 16.48 -5.42 5.03
N PHE A 64 16.64 -4.46 4.12
CA PHE A 64 15.72 -4.28 3.01
C PHE A 64 16.01 -5.30 1.90
N ILE A 65 14.96 -5.91 1.37
CA ILE A 65 15.07 -6.84 0.25
C ILE A 65 13.86 -6.71 -0.67
N THR A 66 14.09 -6.86 -1.98
CA THR A 66 12.99 -6.90 -2.96
C THR A 66 12.40 -8.31 -3.05
N ALA A 67 11.09 -8.39 -3.32
CA ALA A 67 10.41 -9.69 -3.49
C ALA A 67 11.10 -10.58 -4.54
N ARG A 68 11.62 -9.99 -5.62
CA ARG A 68 12.30 -10.73 -6.69
C ARG A 68 13.59 -11.40 -6.24
N ILE A 69 14.41 -10.75 -5.42
CA ILE A 69 15.64 -11.35 -4.92
C ILE A 69 15.30 -12.46 -3.91
N LEU A 70 14.39 -12.16 -2.99
CA LEU A 70 14.01 -13.09 -1.93
C LEU A 70 13.40 -14.38 -2.47
N ILE A 71 12.52 -14.31 -3.48
CA ILE A 71 11.91 -15.52 -4.04
C ILE A 71 12.94 -16.42 -4.74
N VAL A 72 13.89 -15.83 -5.48
CA VAL A 72 14.94 -16.59 -6.17
C VAL A 72 15.86 -17.27 -5.15
N ASP A 73 16.26 -16.55 -4.11
CA ASP A 73 17.14 -17.09 -3.07
C ASP A 73 16.42 -18.17 -2.22
N LEU A 74 15.10 -18.06 -2.00
CA LEU A 74 14.29 -19.12 -1.37
C LEU A 74 14.17 -20.37 -2.25
N LEU A 75 13.86 -20.21 -3.54
CA LEU A 75 13.70 -21.34 -4.46
C LEU A 75 15.01 -22.08 -4.73
N THR A 76 16.13 -21.35 -4.72
CA THR A 76 17.47 -21.94 -4.85
C THR A 76 18.04 -22.47 -3.53
N SER A 77 17.25 -22.46 -2.45
CA SER A 77 17.63 -22.94 -1.12
C SER A 77 18.93 -22.31 -0.58
N LYS A 78 19.20 -21.05 -0.94
CA LYS A 78 20.38 -20.30 -0.49
C LYS A 78 20.16 -19.60 0.86
N ILE A 79 18.92 -19.56 1.34
CA ILE A 79 18.56 -18.88 2.57
C ILE A 79 18.40 -19.89 3.71
N PRO A 80 19.18 -19.78 4.80
CA PRO A 80 18.95 -20.56 6.01
C PRO A 80 17.69 -20.03 6.69
N THR A 81 16.53 -20.59 6.35
CA THR A 81 15.23 -20.11 6.85
C THR A 81 15.11 -20.20 8.37
N SER A 82 15.86 -21.09 9.03
CA SER A 82 15.95 -21.20 10.49
C SER A 82 16.58 -19.98 11.16
N SER A 83 17.45 -19.25 10.46
CA SER A 83 18.14 -18.05 10.97
C SER A 83 17.31 -16.78 10.82
N ILE A 84 16.16 -16.84 10.15
CA ILE A 84 15.28 -15.69 9.92
C ILE A 84 14.26 -15.60 11.05
N ALA A 85 14.25 -14.46 11.74
CA ALA A 85 13.28 -14.13 12.78
C ALA A 85 11.88 -13.93 12.20
N GLY A 86 11.80 -13.21 11.09
CA GLY A 86 10.52 -12.88 10.48
C GLY A 86 10.61 -12.00 9.25
N ILE A 87 9.44 -11.81 8.66
CA ILE A 87 9.23 -11.02 7.44
C ILE A 87 8.27 -9.87 7.75
N ILE A 88 8.63 -8.66 7.32
CA ILE A 88 7.79 -7.46 7.40
C ILE A 88 7.45 -6.99 6.00
N LEU A 89 6.16 -6.87 5.71
CA LEU A 89 5.62 -6.31 4.46
C LEU A 89 5.18 -4.87 4.71
N LEU A 90 5.75 -3.91 3.98
CA LEU A 90 5.51 -2.48 4.23
C LEU A 90 4.27 -1.92 3.53
N THR A 91 3.83 -2.54 2.43
CA THR A 91 2.75 -2.03 1.58
C THR A 91 1.65 -3.08 1.39
N ALA A 92 1.02 -3.52 2.48
CA ALA A 92 0.02 -4.58 2.42
C ALA A 92 -1.18 -4.24 1.52
N HIS A 93 -1.50 -2.95 1.33
CA HIS A 93 -2.59 -2.50 0.45
C HIS A 93 -2.39 -2.80 -1.04
N SER A 94 -1.14 -2.93 -1.50
CA SER A 94 -0.84 -3.26 -2.90
C SER A 94 -0.83 -4.77 -3.15
N LEU A 95 -0.98 -5.59 -2.12
CA LEU A 95 -0.93 -7.04 -2.24
C LEU A 95 -2.22 -7.61 -2.81
N SER A 96 -2.05 -8.72 -3.53
CA SER A 96 -3.11 -9.58 -4.06
C SER A 96 -2.81 -11.04 -3.71
N GLU A 97 -3.79 -11.93 -3.89
CA GLU A 97 -3.62 -13.38 -3.62
C GLU A 97 -2.55 -14.03 -4.52
N THR A 98 -2.36 -13.46 -5.71
CA THR A 98 -1.39 -13.89 -6.74
C THR A 98 -0.07 -13.12 -6.68
N SER A 99 0.11 -12.22 -5.71
CA SER A 99 1.34 -11.46 -5.56
C SER A 99 2.54 -12.35 -5.21
N THR A 100 3.73 -11.95 -5.66
CA THR A 100 4.99 -12.64 -5.37
C THR A 100 5.24 -12.69 -3.87
N GLU A 101 4.87 -11.66 -3.13
CA GLU A 101 4.99 -11.57 -1.67
C GLU A 101 4.11 -12.61 -0.97
N ALA A 102 2.86 -12.80 -1.43
CA ALA A 102 2.00 -13.86 -0.93
C ALA A 102 2.57 -15.27 -1.23
N PHE A 103 3.27 -15.42 -2.35
CA PHE A 103 3.97 -16.67 -2.68
C PHE A 103 5.22 -16.90 -1.81
N ILE A 104 6.02 -15.86 -1.58
CA ILE A 104 7.16 -15.88 -0.65
C ILE A 104 6.71 -16.32 0.73
N VAL A 105 5.64 -15.72 1.27
CA VAL A 105 5.15 -16.08 2.61
C VAL A 105 4.65 -17.54 2.66
N ARG A 106 4.01 -18.04 1.59
CA ARG A 106 3.60 -19.45 1.49
C ARG A 106 4.79 -20.42 1.58
N ILE A 107 5.85 -20.18 0.79
CA ILE A 107 7.07 -21.00 0.81
C ILE A 107 7.78 -20.84 2.16
N PHE A 108 7.89 -19.61 2.65
CA PHE A 108 8.58 -19.34 3.90
C PHE A 108 7.89 -20.05 5.08
N ARG A 109 6.55 -20.13 5.08
CA ARG A 109 5.77 -20.88 6.09
C ARG A 109 5.89 -22.40 5.98
N SER A 110 6.11 -22.95 4.79
CA SER A 110 6.36 -24.39 4.65
C SER A 110 7.74 -24.78 5.19
N LEU A 111 8.72 -23.88 5.07
CA LEU A 111 10.10 -24.09 5.53
C LEU A 111 10.30 -23.73 7.01
N ASN A 112 9.72 -22.62 7.49
CA ASN A 112 9.84 -22.15 8.86
C ASN A 112 8.46 -21.74 9.43
N ARG A 113 7.93 -22.55 10.35
CA ARG A 113 6.66 -22.29 11.03
C ARG A 113 6.77 -21.29 12.18
N ASN A 114 7.96 -21.12 12.76
CA ASN A 114 8.17 -20.32 13.97
C ASN A 114 8.38 -18.83 13.66
N ALA A 115 8.89 -18.50 12.48
CA ALA A 115 9.15 -17.10 12.10
C ALA A 115 7.86 -16.28 12.05
N TYR A 116 7.92 -15.02 12.48
CA TYR A 116 6.75 -14.14 12.44
C TYR A 116 6.58 -13.47 11.07
N VAL A 117 5.33 -13.21 10.69
CA VAL A 117 5.00 -12.42 9.49
C VAL A 117 4.14 -11.26 9.94
N ARG A 118 4.56 -10.03 9.61
CA ARG A 118 3.85 -8.80 9.95
C ARG A 118 3.67 -7.97 8.70
N ALA A 119 2.55 -7.26 8.62
CA ALA A 119 2.20 -6.47 7.46
C ALA A 119 1.69 -5.10 7.91
N PHE A 120 2.15 -4.05 7.24
CA PHE A 120 1.76 -2.68 7.47
C PHE A 120 1.04 -2.12 6.25
N SER A 121 0.08 -1.24 6.50
CA SER A 121 -0.57 -0.43 5.47
C SER A 121 -0.90 0.93 6.03
N ASP A 122 -0.69 1.95 5.24
CA ASP A 122 -1.05 3.35 5.48
C ASP A 122 -2.30 3.78 4.70
N LYS A 123 -2.83 2.92 3.82
CA LYS A 123 -4.02 3.18 2.99
C LYS A 123 -5.18 2.25 3.37
N PRO A 124 -5.99 2.60 4.40
CA PRO A 124 -7.11 1.76 4.83
C PRO A 124 -8.19 1.61 3.75
N HIS A 125 -8.49 2.67 2.99
CA HIS A 125 -9.45 2.63 1.89
C HIS A 125 -9.11 1.56 0.84
N ALA A 126 -7.83 1.43 0.50
CA ALA A 126 -7.36 0.43 -0.46
C ALA A 126 -7.43 -1.02 0.08
N MET A 127 -7.53 -1.22 1.39
CA MET A 127 -7.69 -2.52 2.04
C MET A 127 -9.15 -2.99 2.09
N VAL A 128 -10.09 -2.06 2.11
CA VAL A 128 -11.54 -2.32 2.10
C VAL A 128 -12.09 -2.35 0.67
N SER A 129 -11.27 -2.03 -0.32
CA SER A 129 -11.72 -1.96 -1.71
C SER A 129 -12.10 -3.36 -2.25
N GLY A 130 -13.34 -3.49 -2.75
CA GLY A 130 -13.84 -4.73 -3.36
C GLY A 130 -14.34 -5.74 -2.32
N PHE A 131 -14.53 -7.00 -2.72
CA PHE A 131 -15.11 -8.01 -1.84
C PHE A 131 -14.05 -8.64 -0.92
N SER A 132 -14.15 -8.38 0.39
CA SER A 132 -13.35 -9.01 1.46
C SER A 132 -11.83 -9.02 1.24
N LYS A 133 -11.27 -7.97 0.59
CA LYS A 133 -9.83 -7.89 0.27
C LYS A 133 -8.94 -8.03 1.49
N THR A 134 -9.28 -7.39 2.61
CA THR A 134 -8.52 -7.50 3.86
C THR A 134 -8.42 -8.94 4.36
N GLU A 135 -9.55 -9.65 4.41
CA GLU A 135 -9.60 -11.04 4.86
C GLU A 135 -8.76 -11.95 3.94
N ARG A 136 -8.87 -11.77 2.62
CA ARG A 136 -8.10 -12.51 1.62
C ARG A 136 -6.60 -12.32 1.81
N ILE A 137 -6.14 -11.08 1.95
CA ILE A 137 -4.73 -10.77 2.21
C ILE A 137 -4.26 -11.39 3.53
N MET A 138 -5.06 -11.29 4.60
CA MET A 138 -4.73 -11.91 5.88
C MET A 138 -4.58 -13.43 5.77
N LYS A 139 -5.48 -14.10 5.03
CA LYS A 139 -5.38 -15.54 4.74
C LYS A 139 -4.12 -15.88 3.94
N CYS A 140 -3.82 -15.13 2.88
CA CYS A 140 -2.63 -15.34 2.06
C CYS A 140 -1.31 -15.16 2.85
N LEU A 141 -1.30 -14.24 3.81
CA LEU A 141 -0.13 -13.97 4.66
C LEU A 141 -0.09 -14.80 5.95
N TYR A 142 -1.09 -15.65 6.19
CA TYR A 142 -1.25 -16.43 7.43
C TYR A 142 -1.28 -15.54 8.70
N ILE A 143 -1.85 -14.34 8.60
CA ILE A 143 -1.98 -13.39 9.70
C ILE A 143 -3.35 -13.57 10.36
N LYS A 144 -3.36 -13.78 11.68
CA LYS A 144 -4.59 -14.03 12.46
C LYS A 144 -5.17 -12.78 13.14
N ARG A 145 -4.36 -11.75 13.35
CA ARG A 145 -4.74 -10.54 14.11
C ARG A 145 -4.65 -9.31 13.23
N LEU A 146 -5.71 -8.52 13.22
CA LEU A 146 -5.76 -7.21 12.59
C LEU A 146 -5.77 -6.13 13.67
N HIS A 147 -4.83 -5.21 13.62
CA HIS A 147 -4.76 -4.07 14.54
C HIS A 147 -5.05 -2.78 13.77
N LEU A 148 -6.09 -2.06 14.17
CA LEU A 148 -6.47 -0.78 13.58
C LEU A 148 -6.09 0.33 14.54
N TRP A 149 -5.37 1.35 14.03
CA TRP A 149 -4.89 2.49 14.82
C TRP A 149 -5.34 3.81 14.17
N PRO A 150 -6.64 4.15 14.24
CA PRO A 150 -7.14 5.41 13.73
C PRO A 150 -6.72 6.60 14.61
N ARG A 151 -6.71 7.81 14.05
CA ARG A 151 -6.30 9.03 14.78
C ARG A 151 -7.19 9.35 15.98
N PHE A 152 -8.47 8.98 15.92
CA PHE A 152 -9.43 9.20 17.00
C PHE A 152 -9.35 8.15 18.13
N GLN A 153 -8.43 7.19 18.05
CA GLN A 153 -8.22 6.24 19.14
C GLN A 153 -7.64 6.98 20.36
N VAL A 154 -8.16 6.71 21.55
CA VAL A 154 -7.85 7.42 22.81
C VAL A 154 -6.35 7.70 22.99
N TYR A 155 -5.51 6.67 22.94
CA TYR A 155 -4.06 6.82 23.13
C TYR A 155 -3.38 7.64 22.02
N VAL A 156 -3.87 7.54 20.78
CA VAL A 156 -3.31 8.28 19.64
C VAL A 156 -3.72 9.75 19.71
N SER A 157 -4.98 10.03 20.04
CA SER A 157 -5.50 11.39 20.23
C SER A 157 -4.77 12.10 21.35
N GLN A 158 -4.62 11.44 22.51
CA GLN A 158 -3.90 12.00 23.65
C GLN A 158 -2.45 12.37 23.33
N GLU A 159 -1.75 11.56 22.53
CA GLU A 159 -0.38 11.86 22.14
C GLU A 159 -0.30 13.01 21.13
N LEU A 160 -1.22 13.05 20.16
CA LEU A 160 -1.28 14.10 19.13
C LEU A 160 -1.73 15.46 19.70
N GLU A 161 -2.52 15.46 20.78
CA GLU A 161 -3.04 16.67 21.43
C GLU A 161 -2.04 17.32 22.41
N LYS A 162 -0.89 16.69 22.70
CA LYS A 162 0.13 17.26 23.60
C LYS A 162 0.76 18.55 23.06
N ASP A 163 0.99 18.61 21.76
CA ASP A 163 1.60 19.75 21.07
C ASP A 163 0.94 19.93 19.70
N PRO A 164 -0.29 20.46 19.65
CA PRO A 164 -1.00 20.62 18.40
C PRO A 164 -0.37 21.75 17.58
N PRO A 165 -0.16 21.56 16.27
CA PRO A 165 0.34 22.64 15.43
C PRO A 165 -0.66 23.80 15.38
N GLN A 166 -0.17 25.03 15.43
CA GLN A 166 -1.02 26.21 15.23
C GLN A 166 -1.46 26.27 13.76
N VAL A 167 -2.77 26.16 13.53
CA VAL A 167 -3.38 26.25 12.20
C VAL A 167 -4.15 27.56 12.09
N VAL A 168 -3.83 28.36 11.08
CA VAL A 168 -4.55 29.60 10.77
C VAL A 168 -5.32 29.39 9.47
N ASP A 169 -6.64 29.26 9.58
CA ASP A 169 -7.53 29.09 8.43
C ASP A 169 -7.81 30.42 7.75
N ILE A 170 -7.17 30.65 6.59
CA ILE A 170 -7.41 31.83 5.76
C ILE A 170 -8.37 31.46 4.63
N ARG A 171 -9.61 31.95 4.70
CA ARG A 171 -10.62 31.73 3.64
C ARG A 171 -10.52 32.83 2.59
N VAL A 172 -10.05 32.47 1.41
CA VAL A 172 -10.00 33.37 0.25
C VAL A 172 -11.25 33.14 -0.60
N PRO A 173 -12.16 34.13 -0.75
CA PRO A 173 -13.35 33.96 -1.56
C PRO A 173 -12.98 33.88 -3.05
N MET A 174 -13.70 33.03 -3.79
CA MET A 174 -13.55 32.97 -5.24
C MET A 174 -14.14 34.22 -5.90
N THR A 175 -13.50 34.69 -6.97
CA THR A 175 -14.06 35.76 -7.79
C THR A 175 -15.30 35.28 -8.55
N LYS A 176 -16.14 36.20 -9.02
CA LYS A 176 -17.35 35.86 -9.81
C LYS A 176 -17.00 35.03 -11.05
N SER A 177 -15.90 35.34 -11.73
CA SER A 177 -15.43 34.59 -12.90
C SER A 177 -15.00 33.17 -12.54
N MET A 178 -14.28 32.99 -11.42
CA MET A 178 -13.88 31.66 -10.93
C MET A 178 -15.09 30.80 -10.57
N LEU A 179 -16.11 31.37 -9.91
CA LEU A 179 -17.35 30.67 -9.61
C LEU A 179 -18.09 30.23 -10.87
N GLY A 180 -18.14 31.09 -11.90
CA GLY A 180 -18.72 30.76 -13.20
C GLY A 180 -18.01 29.56 -13.86
N ILE A 181 -16.68 29.56 -13.86
CA ILE A 181 -15.86 28.47 -14.41
C ILE A 181 -16.06 27.18 -13.61
N GLN A 182 -15.98 27.24 -12.27
CA GLN A 182 -16.17 26.07 -11.41
C GLN A 182 -17.56 25.44 -11.64
N LYS A 183 -18.61 26.27 -11.69
CA LYS A 183 -19.98 25.78 -11.94
C LYS A 183 -20.09 25.09 -13.29
N ALA A 184 -19.52 25.67 -14.35
CA ALA A 184 -19.51 25.07 -15.68
C ALA A 184 -18.77 23.71 -15.69
N ILE A 185 -17.62 23.61 -15.02
CA ILE A 185 -16.86 22.34 -14.92
C ILE A 185 -17.68 21.28 -14.18
N VAL A 186 -18.32 21.64 -13.05
CA VAL A 186 -19.15 20.71 -12.27
C VAL A 186 -20.37 20.24 -13.08
N GLU A 187 -21.01 21.13 -13.85
CA GLU A 187 -22.12 20.77 -14.74
C GLU A 187 -21.68 19.81 -15.86
N VAL A 188 -20.51 20.04 -16.47
CA VAL A 188 -19.94 19.13 -17.48
C VAL A 188 -19.62 17.76 -16.86
N MET A 189 -19.02 17.75 -15.66
CA MET A 189 -18.71 16.51 -14.95
C MET A 189 -19.98 15.72 -14.63
N ASP A 190 -21.04 16.37 -14.12
CA ASP A 190 -22.34 15.73 -13.85
C ASP A 190 -22.97 15.15 -15.14
N ALA A 191 -22.88 15.88 -16.26
CA ALA A 191 -23.35 15.38 -17.55
C ALA A 191 -22.58 14.14 -18.02
N CYS A 192 -21.25 14.14 -17.88
CA CYS A 192 -20.40 12.98 -18.20
C CYS A 192 -20.73 11.76 -17.32
N LEU A 193 -20.92 11.97 -16.01
CA LEU A 193 -21.28 10.90 -15.06
C LEU A 193 -22.68 10.31 -15.37
N LYS A 194 -23.65 11.16 -15.71
CA LYS A 194 -25.00 10.73 -16.12
C LYS A 194 -24.96 9.87 -17.38
N GLU A 195 -24.19 10.27 -18.40
CA GLU A 195 -24.02 9.46 -19.61
C GLU A 195 -23.31 8.13 -19.32
N MET A 196 -22.33 8.13 -18.42
CA MET A 196 -21.62 6.91 -18.05
C MET A 196 -22.54 5.93 -17.29
N ARG A 197 -23.40 6.43 -16.40
CA ARG A 197 -24.40 5.66 -15.65
C ARG A 197 -25.37 4.90 -16.57
N LYS A 198 -25.70 5.44 -17.76
CA LYS A 198 -26.55 4.76 -18.75
C LYS A 198 -25.94 3.48 -19.31
N THR A 199 -24.63 3.27 -19.14
CA THR A 199 -23.94 2.12 -19.73
C THR A 199 -24.20 0.82 -18.94
N ASN A 200 -24.90 0.82 -17.79
CA ASN A 200 -25.22 -0.35 -16.93
C ASN A 200 -24.03 -1.28 -16.54
N LYS A 201 -22.81 -0.93 -16.94
CA LYS A 201 -21.57 -1.69 -16.73
C LYS A 201 -20.72 -1.13 -15.60
N VAL A 202 -21.21 -0.11 -14.91
CA VAL A 202 -20.48 0.65 -13.88
C VAL A 202 -21.41 0.79 -12.68
N ASP A 203 -20.86 0.59 -11.49
CA ASP A 203 -21.61 0.69 -10.24
C ASP A 203 -21.98 2.15 -9.97
N VAL A 204 -23.25 2.37 -9.70
CA VAL A 204 -23.89 3.68 -9.65
C VAL A 204 -23.57 4.41 -8.34
N GLU A 205 -23.28 3.66 -7.28
CA GLU A 205 -23.00 4.20 -5.94
C GLU A 205 -21.67 4.95 -5.88
N ASP A 206 -20.66 4.48 -6.63
CA ASP A 206 -19.34 5.10 -6.69
C ASP A 206 -19.30 6.33 -7.63
N LEU A 207 -20.30 6.48 -8.51
CA LEU A 207 -20.38 7.50 -9.55
C LEU A 207 -21.16 8.75 -9.12
N THR A 208 -20.63 9.46 -8.13
CA THR A 208 -21.16 10.76 -7.68
C THR A 208 -20.19 11.89 -8.03
N VAL A 209 -20.71 13.11 -8.17
CA VAL A 209 -19.91 14.33 -8.40
C VAL A 209 -18.92 14.54 -7.25
N GLU A 210 -19.33 14.27 -6.01
CA GLU A 210 -18.48 14.36 -4.82
C GLU A 210 -17.30 13.39 -4.90
N ASN A 211 -17.54 12.14 -5.31
CA ASN A 211 -16.49 11.16 -5.54
C ASN A 211 -15.58 11.56 -6.72
N GLY A 212 -16.15 12.18 -7.75
CA GLY A 212 -15.45 12.72 -8.93
C GLY A 212 -14.42 13.79 -8.62
N LEU A 213 -14.64 14.58 -7.56
CA LEU A 213 -13.71 15.62 -7.12
C LEU A 213 -12.44 15.05 -6.43
N PHE A 214 -12.42 13.77 -6.06
CA PHE A 214 -11.25 13.16 -5.43
C PHE A 214 -10.27 12.61 -6.48
N LYS A 215 -8.97 12.76 -6.21
CA LYS A 215 -7.88 12.21 -7.03
C LYS A 215 -7.98 10.69 -7.28
N SER A 216 -8.70 9.96 -6.43
CA SER A 216 -8.92 8.52 -6.54
C SER A 216 -10.05 8.12 -7.50
N PHE A 217 -10.80 9.06 -8.08
CA PHE A 217 -11.92 8.74 -8.95
C PHE A 217 -11.50 7.97 -10.21
N ASP A 218 -10.41 8.38 -10.88
CA ASP A 218 -9.83 7.66 -12.03
C ASP A 218 -9.46 6.21 -11.64
N GLU A 219 -8.96 5.99 -10.42
CA GLU A 219 -8.63 4.64 -9.93
C GLU A 219 -9.89 3.78 -9.72
N ILE A 220 -10.98 4.38 -9.20
CA ILE A 220 -12.27 3.70 -9.02
C ILE A 220 -12.86 3.32 -10.39
N VAL A 221 -12.91 4.28 -11.32
CA VAL A 221 -13.45 4.08 -12.68
C VAL A 221 -12.65 3.01 -13.42
N ARG A 222 -11.32 3.06 -13.39
CA ARG A 222 -10.47 2.03 -14.01
C ARG A 222 -10.67 0.66 -13.39
N ARG A 223 -10.78 0.57 -12.06
CA ARG A 223 -10.97 -0.72 -11.40
C ARG A 223 -12.23 -1.45 -11.88
N GLN A 224 -13.29 -0.71 -12.17
CA GLN A 224 -14.54 -1.28 -12.68
C GLN A 224 -14.48 -1.55 -14.19
N LEU A 225 -13.80 -0.68 -14.96
CA LEU A 225 -13.79 -0.72 -16.42
C LEU A 225 -12.66 -1.57 -17.03
N ASP A 226 -11.51 -1.72 -16.37
CA ASP A 226 -10.35 -2.48 -16.86
C ASP A 226 -10.71 -3.93 -17.24
N PRO A 227 -11.47 -4.71 -16.43
CA PRO A 227 -11.83 -6.08 -16.78
C PRO A 227 -12.65 -6.19 -18.08
N ILE A 228 -13.42 -5.16 -18.39
CA ILE A 228 -14.34 -5.11 -19.54
C ILE A 228 -13.87 -4.12 -20.61
N TRP A 229 -12.66 -3.58 -20.51
CA TRP A 229 -12.19 -2.45 -21.33
C TRP A 229 -12.28 -2.73 -22.83
N HIS A 230 -12.00 -3.97 -23.22
CA HIS A 230 -12.09 -4.43 -24.61
C HIS A 230 -13.54 -4.47 -25.14
N MET A 231 -14.54 -4.65 -24.27
CA MET A 231 -15.96 -4.68 -24.61
C MET A 231 -16.65 -3.31 -24.52
N LEU A 232 -15.94 -2.26 -24.13
CA LEU A 232 -16.47 -0.90 -24.05
C LEU A 232 -16.45 -0.23 -25.43
N GLY A 233 -17.56 0.43 -25.78
CA GLY A 233 -17.68 1.21 -27.00
C GLY A 233 -16.75 2.44 -26.97
N LYS A 234 -16.45 2.99 -28.17
CA LYS A 234 -15.59 4.18 -28.32
C LYS A 234 -16.11 5.38 -27.50
N LYS A 235 -17.43 5.57 -27.44
CA LYS A 235 -18.08 6.67 -26.67
C LYS A 235 -17.74 6.60 -25.17
N THR A 236 -17.86 5.43 -24.55
CA THR A 236 -17.55 5.26 -23.12
C THR A 236 -16.06 5.45 -22.83
N LYS A 237 -15.19 4.96 -23.72
CA LYS A 237 -13.73 5.17 -23.59
C LYS A 237 -13.36 6.66 -23.66
N GLN A 238 -14.02 7.41 -24.55
CA GLN A 238 -13.84 8.86 -24.64
C GLN A 238 -14.29 9.55 -23.35
N LEU A 239 -15.48 9.22 -22.83
CA LEU A 239 -15.99 9.80 -21.58
C LEU A 239 -15.05 9.57 -20.38
N VAL A 240 -14.42 8.40 -20.30
CA VAL A 240 -13.40 8.11 -19.25
C VAL A 240 -12.16 8.99 -19.43
N SER A 241 -11.72 9.22 -20.67
CA SER A 241 -10.61 10.13 -20.97
C SER A 241 -10.95 11.59 -20.65
N ASP A 242 -12.18 12.01 -20.94
CA ASP A 242 -12.66 13.36 -20.67
C ASP A 242 -12.73 13.60 -19.16
N LEU A 243 -13.32 12.66 -18.40
CA LEU A 243 -13.37 12.71 -16.93
C LEU A 243 -11.98 12.72 -16.27
N LYS A 244 -10.97 12.14 -16.92
CA LYS A 244 -9.58 12.19 -16.43
C LYS A 244 -8.92 13.56 -16.64
N THR A 245 -9.41 14.32 -17.63
CA THR A 245 -8.81 15.59 -18.05
C THR A 245 -9.43 16.78 -17.32
N LEU A 246 -10.70 16.67 -16.92
CA LEU A 246 -11.41 17.62 -16.07
C LEU A 246 -10.85 17.64 -14.64
#